data_AF-A0A7S0E4A1-F1
#
_entry.id   AF-A0A7S0E4A1-F1
#
_cell.length_a   1.000
_cell.length_b   1.000
_cell.length_c   1.000
_cell.angle_alpha   90.00
_cell.angle_beta   90.00
_cell.angle_gamma   90.00
#
_symmetry.space_group_name_H-M   'P 1'
#
loop_
_entity.id
_entity.type
_entity.pdbx_description
1 polymer ?
#
loop_
_entity_poly.entity_id
_entity_poly.type
_entity_poly.pdbx_seq_one_letter_code
_entity_poly.pdbx_strand_id
1 'polypeptide(L)'
;RLKDPADDLSRTLFERLSSLAPSSTIRLTRQYRCHPHISRLASLLFYNQEVLDGVAEQDREPICFLPPTLFLDTSSLDRAGVPSFMDKEIASDSFLSDFGPDVQELRNWSDFHEAAAILGLLSRLVGANVPAKQIGIICMYRAQVGMIQRLLLLLEKA
;
A
#
# COMPACT_ATOMS: atom_id res chain seq x y z
N ARG A 1 27.80 -9.35 11.36
CA ARG A 1 26.93 -9.73 12.51
C ARG A 1 27.43 -8.96 13.72
N LEU A 2 26.55 -8.21 14.38
CA LEU A 2 26.87 -7.50 15.61
C LEU A 2 27.37 -8.52 16.65
N LYS A 3 28.43 -8.17 17.39
CA LYS A 3 29.09 -9.07 18.34
C LYS A 3 28.45 -9.05 19.72
N ASP A 4 27.75 -7.96 20.05
CA ASP A 4 27.01 -7.78 21.30
C ASP A 4 25.57 -7.31 20.97
N PRO A 5 24.51 -7.89 21.57
CA PRO A 5 23.14 -7.36 21.48
C PRO A 5 23.02 -5.88 21.88
N ALA A 6 23.95 -5.35 22.68
CA ALA A 6 24.01 -3.94 23.05
C ALA A 6 24.42 -3.00 21.89
N ASP A 7 25.06 -3.54 20.84
CA ASP A 7 25.47 -2.79 19.63
C ASP A 7 24.33 -2.66 18.60
N ASP A 8 23.15 -3.22 18.89
CA ASP A 8 21.99 -3.13 18.00
C ASP A 8 21.31 -1.77 18.09
N LEU A 9 21.56 -0.93 17.07
CA LEU A 9 20.96 0.39 16.92
C LEU A 9 19.52 0.36 16.40
N SER A 10 18.98 -0.80 16.04
CA SER A 10 17.59 -0.91 15.60
C SER A 10 16.59 -0.74 16.74
N ARG A 11 17.03 -0.98 17.99
CA ARG A 11 16.20 -0.84 19.18
C ARG A 11 16.08 0.63 19.59
N THR A 12 14.85 1.13 19.58
CA THR A 12 14.53 2.52 19.94
C THR A 12 14.70 2.77 21.45
N LEU A 13 14.86 4.05 21.82
CA LEU A 13 14.87 4.46 23.22
C LEU A 13 13.58 4.07 23.95
N PHE A 14 12.43 4.19 23.27
CA PHE A 14 11.13 3.80 23.83
C PHE A 14 11.12 2.31 24.23
N GLU A 15 11.50 1.41 23.32
CA GLU A 15 11.55 -0.03 23.62
C GLU A 15 12.51 -0.38 24.76
N ARG A 16 13.62 0.37 24.87
CA ARG A 16 14.57 0.23 25.99
C ARG A 16 13.91 0.63 27.30
N LEU A 17 13.32 1.83 27.37
CA LEU A 17 12.70 2.34 28.59
C LEU A 17 11.46 1.53 28.99
N SER A 18 10.58 1.19 28.05
CA SER A 18 9.40 0.36 28.31
C SER A 18 9.75 -1.03 28.85
N SER A 19 10.91 -1.59 28.49
CA SER A 19 11.38 -2.86 29.07
C SER A 19 11.92 -2.73 30.49
N LEU A 20 12.56 -1.60 30.82
CA LEU A 20 13.16 -1.35 32.14
C LEU A 20 12.11 -0.91 33.16
N ALA A 21 11.11 -0.15 32.71
CA ALA A 21 10.00 0.32 33.55
C ALA A 21 8.65 0.11 32.82
N PRO A 22 8.12 -1.12 32.78
CA PRO A 22 6.86 -1.41 32.09
C PRO A 22 5.68 -0.59 32.63
N SER A 23 5.67 -0.30 33.93
CA SER A 23 4.62 0.47 34.60
C SER A 23 4.54 1.95 34.17
N SER A 24 5.59 2.50 33.56
CA SER A 24 5.57 3.88 33.03
C SER A 24 5.04 3.98 31.60
N THR A 25 4.67 2.86 30.97
CA THR A 25 4.13 2.83 29.61
C THR A 25 2.60 2.80 29.66
N ILE A 26 1.95 3.80 29.07
CA ILE A 26 0.50 3.86 28.96
C ILE A 26 0.13 3.64 27.49
N ARG A 27 -0.64 2.58 27.21
CA ARG A 27 -1.15 2.32 25.86
C ARG A 27 -2.52 2.98 25.69
N LEU A 28 -2.66 3.79 24.65
CA LEU A 28 -3.96 4.26 24.19
C LEU A 28 -4.64 3.14 23.41
N THR A 29 -5.83 2.73 23.85
CA THR A 29 -6.54 1.57 23.30
C THR A 29 -7.72 1.95 22.41
N ARG A 30 -8.05 3.23 22.23
CA ARG A 30 -9.21 3.65 21.42
C ARG A 30 -8.78 4.37 20.14
N GLN A 31 -9.25 3.89 18.99
CA GLN A 31 -8.95 4.43 17.67
C GLN A 31 -10.15 5.20 17.08
N TYR A 32 -9.89 6.28 16.35
CA TYR A 32 -10.92 7.12 15.74
C TYR A 32 -10.71 7.33 14.23
N ARG A 33 -9.79 6.60 13.60
CA ARG A 33 -9.42 6.81 12.19
C ARG A 33 -10.19 5.87 11.27
N CYS A 34 -10.05 4.57 11.48
CA CYS A 34 -10.46 3.53 10.53
C CYS A 34 -11.90 3.07 10.78
N HIS A 35 -12.55 2.56 9.73
CA HIS A 35 -13.78 1.76 9.86
C HIS A 35 -13.53 0.54 10.76
N PRO A 36 -14.47 0.12 11.63
CA PRO A 36 -14.31 -1.03 12.54
C PRO A 36 -13.79 -2.33 11.87
N HIS A 37 -14.23 -2.61 10.64
CA HIS A 37 -13.75 -3.76 9.87
C HIS A 37 -12.23 -3.71 9.57
N ILE A 38 -11.68 -2.52 9.29
CA ILE A 38 -10.25 -2.32 9.00
C ILE A 38 -9.44 -2.39 10.30
N SER A 39 -9.89 -1.69 11.36
CA SER A 39 -9.19 -1.66 12.66
C SER A 39 -9.14 -3.05 13.30
N ARG A 40 -10.20 -3.87 13.14
CA ARG A 40 -10.26 -5.24 13.65
C ARG A 40 -9.09 -6.11 13.15
N LEU A 41 -8.75 -6.03 11.87
CA LEU A 41 -7.63 -6.79 11.31
C LEU A 41 -6.30 -6.37 11.95
N ALA A 42 -6.04 -5.06 12.05
CA ALA A 42 -4.82 -4.55 12.69
C ALA A 42 -4.76 -4.91 14.19
N SER A 43 -5.90 -4.79 14.89
CA SER A 43 -6.04 -5.13 16.31
C SER A 43 -5.72 -6.60 16.57
N LEU A 44 -6.23 -7.50 15.72
CA LEU A 44 -5.95 -8.93 15.78
C LEU A 44 -4.47 -9.26 15.54
N LEU A 45 -3.86 -8.67 14.51
CA LEU A 45 -2.50 -9.02 14.09
C LEU A 45 -1.42 -8.44 15.01
N PHE A 46 -1.61 -7.25 15.56
CA PHE A 46 -0.54 -6.49 16.21
C PHE A 46 -0.84 -6.04 17.65
N TYR A 47 -2.10 -6.09 18.08
CA TYR A 47 -2.50 -5.49 19.36
C TYR A 47 -3.36 -6.41 20.25
N ASN A 48 -3.27 -7.73 20.06
CA ASN A 48 -3.98 -8.73 20.88
C ASN A 48 -5.49 -8.50 21.01
N GLN A 49 -6.13 -7.88 20.01
CA GLN A 49 -7.54 -7.49 20.02
C GLN A 49 -7.91 -6.45 21.11
N GLU A 50 -6.95 -5.67 21.60
CA GLU A 50 -7.18 -4.69 22.67
C GLU A 50 -7.42 -3.26 22.14
N VAL A 51 -7.35 -3.04 20.83
CA VAL A 51 -7.76 -1.76 20.22
C VAL A 51 -9.28 -1.76 20.02
N LEU A 52 -9.94 -0.77 20.64
CA LEU A 52 -11.36 -0.48 20.60
C LEU A 52 -11.66 0.63 19.58
N ASP A 53 -12.84 0.55 18.96
CA ASP A 53 -13.32 1.57 18.06
C ASP A 53 -14.04 2.69 18.83
N GLY A 54 -13.59 3.93 18.61
CA GLY A 54 -14.26 5.15 19.06
C GLY A 54 -15.22 5.73 18.03
N VAL A 55 -15.44 5.01 16.92
CA VAL A 55 -16.32 5.35 15.80
C VAL A 55 -17.19 4.15 15.48
N ALA A 56 -18.43 4.38 15.08
CA ALA A 56 -19.32 3.35 14.56
C ALA A 56 -19.08 3.12 13.05
N GLU A 57 -19.64 2.05 12.50
CA GLU A 57 -19.56 1.77 11.05
C GLU A 57 -20.16 2.91 10.23
N GLN A 58 -21.26 3.50 10.72
CA GLN A 58 -21.97 4.61 10.08
C GLN A 58 -21.14 5.91 10.06
N ASP A 59 -20.20 6.06 10.99
CA ASP A 59 -19.28 7.22 10.99
C ASP A 59 -18.22 7.10 9.89
N ARG A 60 -18.07 5.93 9.28
CA ARG A 60 -17.02 5.60 8.30
C ARG A 60 -17.61 4.89 7.08
N GLU A 61 -18.73 5.41 6.58
CA GLU A 61 -19.38 4.86 5.40
C GLU A 61 -18.41 4.71 4.21
N PRO A 62 -18.60 3.69 3.35
CA PRO A 62 -17.79 3.50 2.17
C PRO A 62 -17.70 4.77 1.31
N ILE A 63 -16.49 5.13 0.91
CA ILE A 63 -16.23 6.30 0.04
C ILE A 63 -16.91 6.13 -1.33
N CYS A 64 -17.04 4.89 -1.78
CA CYS A 64 -17.70 4.53 -3.03
C CYS A 64 -18.29 3.11 -2.93
N PHE A 65 -18.64 2.50 -4.07
CA PHE A 65 -19.18 1.14 -4.18
C PHE A 65 -18.28 0.00 -3.63
N LEU A 66 -17.08 0.30 -3.11
CA LEU A 66 -16.13 -0.70 -2.62
C LEU A 66 -16.35 -0.97 -1.13
N PRO A 67 -16.17 -2.22 -0.67
CA PRO A 67 -16.18 -2.52 0.76
C PRO A 67 -14.98 -1.85 1.46
N PRO A 68 -15.04 -1.66 2.80
CA PRO A 68 -13.93 -1.10 3.57
C PRO A 68 -12.58 -1.83 3.40
N THR A 69 -12.63 -3.12 3.08
CA THR A 69 -11.45 -3.95 2.79
C THR A 69 -11.72 -4.81 1.56
N LEU A 70 -10.81 -4.79 0.60
CA LEU A 70 -10.86 -5.61 -0.62
C LEU A 70 -9.50 -6.28 -0.83
N PHE A 71 -9.50 -7.59 -1.06
CA PHE A 71 -8.33 -8.34 -1.49
C PHE A 71 -8.52 -8.73 -2.95
N LEU A 72 -7.53 -8.42 -3.77
CA LEU A 72 -7.54 -8.74 -5.20
C LEU A 72 -6.41 -9.72 -5.48
N ASP A 73 -6.76 -10.85 -6.08
CA ASP A 73 -5.78 -11.77 -6.64
C ASP A 73 -5.43 -11.31 -8.06
N THR A 74 -4.23 -10.78 -8.21
CA THR A 74 -3.72 -10.23 -9.48
C THR A 74 -3.12 -11.29 -10.39
N SER A 75 -2.88 -12.51 -9.87
CA SER A 75 -2.31 -13.61 -10.65
C SER A 75 -3.21 -14.09 -11.79
N SER A 76 -4.52 -13.83 -11.66
CA SER A 76 -5.56 -14.20 -12.62
C SER A 76 -5.95 -13.08 -13.60
N LEU A 77 -5.29 -11.91 -13.52
CA LEU A 77 -5.54 -10.84 -14.48
C LEU A 77 -4.92 -11.21 -15.82
N ASP A 78 -5.75 -11.72 -16.72
CA ASP A 78 -5.36 -11.97 -18.11
C ASP A 78 -4.84 -10.67 -18.77
N ARG A 79 -3.83 -10.80 -19.64
CA ARG A 79 -3.31 -9.68 -20.45
C ARG A 79 -4.40 -8.89 -21.18
N ALA A 80 -5.53 -9.53 -21.50
CA ALA A 80 -6.69 -8.89 -22.12
C ALA A 80 -7.41 -7.84 -21.24
N GLY A 81 -7.22 -7.89 -19.92
CA GLY A 81 -7.72 -6.88 -18.97
C GLY A 81 -6.79 -5.68 -18.81
N VAL A 82 -5.60 -5.73 -19.40
CA VAL A 82 -4.65 -4.62 -19.40
C VAL A 82 -5.03 -3.65 -20.52
N PRO A 83 -5.12 -2.33 -20.25
CA PRO A 83 -5.39 -1.33 -21.28
C PRO A 83 -4.42 -1.42 -22.48
N SER A 84 -4.91 -1.28 -23.71
CA SER A 84 -4.11 -1.49 -24.93
C SER A 84 -2.90 -0.55 -25.09
N PHE A 85 -2.86 0.58 -24.38
CA PHE A 85 -1.67 1.44 -24.35
C PHE A 85 -0.50 0.80 -23.58
N MET A 86 -0.79 -0.13 -22.67
CA MET A 86 0.20 -0.87 -21.88
C MET A 86 0.79 -2.06 -22.63
N ASP A 87 0.08 -2.63 -23.61
CA ASP A 87 0.58 -3.75 -24.44
C ASP A 87 1.90 -3.42 -25.15
N LYS A 88 2.05 -2.16 -25.58
CA LYS A 88 3.27 -1.69 -26.22
C LYS A 88 4.43 -1.52 -25.24
N GLU A 89 4.15 -1.21 -23.98
CA GLU A 89 5.18 -0.97 -22.94
C GLU A 89 5.64 -2.24 -22.25
N ILE A 90 4.77 -3.26 -22.09
CA ILE A 90 5.17 -4.60 -21.61
C ILE A 90 6.22 -5.23 -22.53
N ALA A 91 6.12 -4.95 -23.84
CA ALA A 91 6.93 -5.56 -24.87
C ALA A 91 8.12 -4.70 -25.33
N SER A 92 8.15 -3.39 -25.02
CA SER A 92 9.23 -2.53 -25.49
C SER A 92 10.35 -2.39 -24.46
N ASP A 93 11.58 -2.69 -24.88
CA ASP A 93 12.78 -2.28 -24.15
C ASP A 93 12.92 -0.75 -24.08
N SER A 94 12.12 0.01 -24.84
CA SER A 94 12.07 1.48 -24.82
C SER A 94 11.41 2.05 -23.56
N PHE A 95 10.36 1.41 -23.03
CA PHE A 95 9.76 1.79 -21.75
C PHE A 95 10.81 1.74 -20.65
N LEU A 96 11.56 0.65 -20.69
CA LEU A 96 12.51 0.24 -19.69
C LEU A 96 13.81 1.03 -19.80
N SER A 97 14.30 1.32 -21.02
CA SER A 97 15.52 2.11 -21.23
C SER A 97 15.42 3.53 -20.68
N ASP A 98 14.22 4.08 -20.62
CA ASP A 98 13.99 5.41 -20.05
C ASP A 98 14.11 5.43 -18.51
N PHE A 99 14.25 4.28 -17.85
CA PHE A 99 14.55 4.19 -16.41
C PHE A 99 16.06 4.17 -16.09
N GLY A 100 16.93 4.34 -17.09
CA GLY A 100 18.38 4.38 -16.87
C GLY A 100 18.96 3.01 -16.48
N PRO A 101 20.15 2.94 -15.88
CA PRO A 101 20.81 1.66 -15.56
C PRO A 101 20.03 0.77 -14.56
N ASP A 102 19.00 1.31 -13.89
CA ASP A 102 18.19 0.64 -12.87
C ASP A 102 17.09 -0.28 -13.46
N VAL A 103 17.04 -0.49 -14.77
CA VAL A 103 16.08 -1.38 -15.45
C VAL A 103 16.03 -2.78 -14.82
N GLN A 104 17.19 -3.32 -14.44
CA GLN A 104 17.28 -4.64 -13.82
C GLN A 104 16.66 -4.67 -12.42
N GLU A 105 16.82 -3.61 -11.62
CA GLU A 105 16.17 -3.51 -10.31
C GLU A 105 14.66 -3.35 -10.46
N LEU A 106 14.21 -2.57 -11.44
CA LEU A 106 12.78 -2.43 -11.74
C LEU A 106 12.16 -3.78 -12.12
N ARG A 107 12.80 -4.56 -13.00
CA ARG A 107 12.28 -5.90 -13.37
C ARG A 107 12.19 -6.87 -12.19
N ASN A 108 13.09 -6.75 -11.21
CA ASN A 108 13.15 -7.68 -10.09
C ASN A 108 12.18 -7.31 -8.95
N TRP A 109 11.82 -6.03 -8.84
CA TRP A 109 11.07 -5.50 -7.69
C TRP A 109 9.78 -4.78 -8.10
N SER A 110 9.26 -5.03 -9.30
CA SER A 110 7.97 -4.53 -9.77
C SER A 110 7.11 -5.65 -10.38
N ASP A 111 5.79 -5.54 -10.20
CA ASP A 111 4.81 -6.44 -10.79
C ASP A 111 3.83 -5.64 -11.66
N PHE A 112 3.84 -5.96 -12.94
CA PHE A 112 3.05 -5.29 -13.96
C PHE A 112 1.55 -5.59 -13.85
N HIS A 113 1.18 -6.82 -13.47
CA HIS A 113 -0.23 -7.20 -13.30
C HIS A 113 -0.83 -6.46 -12.10
N GLU A 114 -0.05 -6.31 -11.02
CA GLU A 114 -0.47 -5.47 -9.88
C GLU A 114 -0.67 -4.01 -10.29
N ALA A 115 0.25 -3.42 -11.05
CA ALA A 115 0.09 -2.03 -11.48
C ALA A 115 -1.10 -1.85 -12.42
N ALA A 116 -1.34 -2.78 -13.36
CA ALA A 116 -2.54 -2.77 -14.19
C ALA A 116 -3.83 -2.84 -13.35
N ALA A 117 -3.86 -3.72 -12.33
CA ALA A 117 -4.98 -3.83 -11.40
C ALA A 117 -5.23 -2.51 -10.67
N ILE A 118 -4.17 -1.86 -10.20
CA ILE A 118 -4.21 -0.58 -9.49
C ILE A 118 -4.78 0.50 -10.41
N LEU A 119 -4.31 0.61 -11.65
CA LEU A 119 -4.84 1.59 -12.62
C LEU A 119 -6.32 1.35 -12.93
N GLY A 120 -6.72 0.09 -13.09
CA GLY A 120 -8.13 -0.28 -13.24
C GLY A 120 -8.97 0.15 -12.03
N LEU A 121 -8.47 -0.07 -10.82
CA LEU A 121 -9.15 0.37 -9.59
C LEU A 121 -9.24 1.90 -9.50
N LEU A 122 -8.14 2.61 -9.80
CA LEU A 122 -8.09 4.07 -9.82
C LEU A 122 -9.10 4.64 -10.82
N SER A 123 -9.19 4.05 -12.01
CA SER A 123 -10.14 4.48 -13.04
C SER A 123 -11.58 4.37 -12.54
N ARG A 124 -11.91 3.30 -11.79
CA ARG A 124 -13.23 3.14 -11.17
C ARG A 124 -13.46 4.11 -10.01
N LEU A 125 -12.45 4.41 -9.20
CA LEU A 125 -12.54 5.39 -8.11
C LEU A 125 -12.76 6.81 -8.65
N VAL A 126 -12.00 7.20 -9.68
CA VAL A 126 -12.17 8.49 -10.36
C VAL A 126 -13.53 8.56 -11.06
N GLY A 127 -13.95 7.48 -11.73
CA GLY A 127 -15.29 7.38 -12.31
C GLY A 127 -16.43 7.47 -11.29
N ALA A 128 -16.17 7.06 -10.03
CA ALA A 128 -17.08 7.27 -8.89
C ALA A 128 -16.91 8.64 -8.21
N ASN A 129 -16.16 9.56 -8.82
CA ASN A 129 -15.94 10.93 -8.36
C ASN A 129 -15.21 11.04 -7.01
N VAL A 130 -14.37 10.06 -6.67
CA VAL A 130 -13.53 10.12 -5.46
C VAL A 130 -12.38 11.11 -5.67
N PRO A 131 -12.25 12.17 -4.84
CA PRO A 131 -11.18 13.15 -4.98
C PRO A 131 -9.80 12.52 -4.84
N ALA A 132 -8.87 12.83 -5.74
CA ALA A 132 -7.50 12.28 -5.73
C ALA A 132 -6.78 12.47 -4.38
N LYS A 133 -7.03 13.58 -3.67
CA LYS A 133 -6.49 13.85 -2.33
C LYS A 133 -6.91 12.86 -1.24
N GLN A 134 -7.93 12.05 -1.48
CA GLN A 134 -8.43 11.01 -0.58
C GLN A 134 -7.88 9.61 -0.93
N ILE A 135 -7.08 9.50 -1.99
CA ILE A 135 -6.53 8.24 -2.49
C ILE A 135 -5.02 8.21 -2.19
N GLY A 136 -4.57 7.13 -1.57
CA GLY A 136 -3.15 6.86 -1.35
C GLY A 136 -2.79 5.47 -1.86
N ILE A 137 -1.69 5.37 -2.62
CA ILE A 137 -1.13 4.10 -3.08
C ILE A 137 0.16 3.86 -2.30
N ILE A 138 0.26 2.71 -1.63
CA ILE A 138 1.43 2.32 -0.85
C ILE A 138 2.01 1.07 -1.51
N CYS A 139 3.32 1.09 -1.78
CA CYS A 139 4.05 -0.05 -2.32
C CYS A 139 5.26 -0.35 -1.43
N MET A 140 5.64 -1.63 -1.33
CA MET A 140 6.82 -2.05 -0.56
C MET A 140 8.14 -1.66 -1.24
N TYR A 141 8.16 -1.63 -2.57
CA TYR A 141 9.35 -1.33 -3.36
C TYR A 141 9.23 0.01 -4.08
N ARG A 142 10.31 0.80 -4.04
CA ARG A 142 10.41 2.08 -4.77
C ARG A 142 10.27 1.89 -6.28
N ALA A 143 10.76 0.77 -6.80
CA ALA A 143 10.59 0.35 -8.19
C ALA A 143 9.11 0.33 -8.61
N GLN A 144 8.25 -0.31 -7.82
CA GLN A 144 6.80 -0.38 -8.07
C GLN A 144 6.16 1.01 -8.08
N VAL A 145 6.55 1.89 -7.15
CA VAL A 145 6.08 3.29 -7.13
C VAL A 145 6.44 4.00 -8.44
N GLY A 146 7.70 3.88 -8.87
CA GLY A 146 8.18 4.50 -10.11
C GLY A 146 7.42 4.01 -11.35
N MET A 147 7.14 2.71 -11.44
CA MET A 147 6.35 2.15 -12.53
C MET A 147 4.92 2.70 -12.56
N ILE A 148 4.21 2.70 -11.42
CA ILE A 148 2.83 3.21 -11.33
C ILE A 148 2.79 4.70 -11.70
N GLN A 149 3.71 5.51 -11.18
CA GLN A 149 3.79 6.94 -11.51
C GLN A 149 3.96 7.18 -13.01
N ARG A 150 4.81 6.40 -13.67
CA ARG A 150 5.04 6.54 -15.12
C ARG A 150 3.83 6.14 -15.94
N LEU A 151 3.16 5.04 -15.57
CA LEU A 151 1.93 4.61 -16.21
C LEU A 151 0.80 5.65 -16.05
N LEU A 152 0.70 6.31 -14.89
CA LEU A 152 -0.23 7.43 -14.69
C LEU A 152 0.07 8.62 -15.61
N LEU A 153 1.34 8.99 -15.78
CA LEU A 153 1.74 10.07 -16.70
C LEU A 153 1.45 9.74 -18.17
N LEU A 154 1.54 8.46 -18.54
CA LEU A 154 1.17 8.01 -19.89
C LEU A 154 -0.35 8.08 -20.11
N LEU A 155 -1.14 7.71 -19.10
CA LEU A 155 -2.59 7.83 -19.12
C LEU A 155 -3.06 9.28 -19.28
N GLU A 156 -2.39 10.26 -18.66
CA GLU A 156 -2.73 11.69 -18.82
C GLU A 156 -2.46 12.22 -20.24
N LYS A 157 -1.59 11.55 -21.00
CA LYS A 157 -1.17 11.97 -22.35
C LYS A 157 -1.92 11.24 -23.47
N ALA A 158 -2.64 10.17 -23.15
CA ALA A 158 -3.41 9.34 -24.09
C ALA A 158 -4.82 9.88 -24.27
#